data_AF-A0A2V9VMP9-F1
#
_entry.id   AF-A0A2V9VMP9-F1
#
_cell.length_a   1.000
_cell.length_b   1.000
_cell.length_c   1.000
_cell.angle_alpha   90.00
_cell.angle_beta   90.00
_cell.angle_gamma   90.00
#
_symmetry.space_group_name_H-M   'P 1'
#
loop_
_entity.id
_entity.type
_entity.pdbx_description
1 polymer ?
#
loop_
_entity_poly.entity_id
_entity_poly.type
_entity_poly.pdbx_seq_one_letter_code
_entity_poly.pdbx_strand_id
1 'polypeptide(L)' 'MRYYLGIDGGGTKTTCAVGDESHAIAIATAGASNIVRVGEVQTRESLQQAVRQACAAAGIN' A
#
# COMPACT_ATOMS: atom_id res chain seq x y z
N MET A 1 -4.15 -19.96 6.79
CA MET A 1 -3.71 -19.18 5.63
C MET A 1 -3.30 -17.82 6.15
N ARG A 2 -2.05 -17.42 5.93
CA ARG A 2 -1.53 -16.12 6.41
C ARG A 2 -1.53 -15.15 5.25
N TYR A 3 -1.95 -13.93 5.53
CA TYR A 3 -1.83 -12.84 4.58
C TYR A 3 -0.61 -12.00 4.93
N TYR A 4 0.12 -11.59 3.90
CA TYR A 4 1.28 -10.70 3.98
C TYR A 4 0.95 -9.42 3.24
N LEU A 5 1.36 -8.29 3.81
CA LEU A 5 1.23 -6.98 3.19
C LEU A 5 2.61 -6.35 3.04
N GLY A 6 2.97 -6.03 1.79
CA GLY A 6 4.18 -5.31 1.44
C GLY A 6 3.87 -3.87 1.03
N ILE A 7 4.75 -2.93 1.37
CA ILE A 7 4.68 -1.54 0.93
C ILE A 7 6.02 -1.16 0.30
N ASP A 8 5.97 -0.64 -0.91
CA ASP A 8 7.07 0.04 -1.59
C ASP A 8 6.76 1.54 -1.63
N GLY A 9 7.46 2.29 -0.76
CA GLY A 9 7.25 3.72 -0.56
C GLY A 9 8.15 4.57 -1.47
N GLY A 10 7.56 5.25 -2.45
CA GLY A 10 8.28 6.07 -3.41
C GLY A 10 8.06 7.57 -3.27
N GLY A 11 8.89 8.34 -3.98
CA GLY A 11 8.82 9.81 -4.02
C GLY A 11 7.64 10.37 -4.82
N THR A 12 6.99 9.57 -5.66
CA THR A 12 5.84 9.97 -6.50
C THR A 12 4.63 9.06 -6.32
N LYS A 13 4.86 7.80 -5.95
CA LYS A 13 3.85 6.76 -5.82
C LYS A 13 4.21 5.84 -4.66
N THR A 14 3.20 5.23 -4.05
CA THR A 14 3.36 4.18 -3.05
C THR A 14 2.63 2.95 -3.55
N THR A 15 3.31 1.83 -3.66
CA THR A 15 2.70 0.57 -4.08
C THR A 15 2.49 -0.32 -2.85
N CYS A 16 1.31 -0.92 -2.72
CA CYS A 16 1.02 -1.90 -1.70
C CYS A 16 0.55 -3.19 -2.36
N ALA A 17 1.07 -4.33 -1.90
CA ALA A 17 0.69 -5.65 -2.37
C ALA A 17 0.22 -6.51 -1.19
N VAL A 18 -0.86 -7.24 -1.41
CA VAL A 18 -1.34 -8.30 -0.50
C VAL A 18 -1.11 -9.63 -1.18
N GLY A 19 -0.55 -10.58 -0.44
CA GLY A 19 -0.31 -11.94 -0.92
C GLY A 19 -0.47 -12.97 0.18
N ASP A 20 -0.44 -14.24 -0.20
CA ASP A 20 -0.36 -15.38 0.70
C ASP A 20 1.00 -16.09 0.53
N GLU A 21 1.11 -17.31 1.05
CA GLU A 21 2.33 -18.12 0.95
C GLU A 21 2.71 -18.50 -0.50
N SER A 22 1.81 -18.34 -1.48
CA SER A 22 1.97 -18.84 -2.85
C SER A 22 2.09 -17.73 -3.90
N HIS A 23 1.34 -16.64 -3.74
CA HIS A 23 1.26 -15.59 -4.77
C HIS A 23 0.76 -14.24 -4.24
N ALA A 24 0.92 -13.21 -5.07
CA ALA A 24 0.25 -11.92 -4.87
C ALA A 24 -1.23 -12.03 -5.25
N ILE A 25 -2.10 -11.62 -4.33
CA ILE A 25 -3.56 -11.62 -4.47
C ILE A 25 -4.02 -10.29 -5.06
N ALA A 26 -3.48 -9.17 -4.56
CA ALA A 26 -3.83 -7.84 -5.04
C ALA A 26 -2.66 -6.86 -4.95
N ILE A 27 -2.66 -5.87 -5.84
CA ILE A 27 -1.71 -4.75 -5.84
C ILE A 27 -2.49 -3.45 -6.02
N ALA A 28 -2.14 -2.43 -5.25
CA ALA A 28 -2.69 -1.08 -5.37
C ALA A 28 -1.57 -0.04 -5.37
N THR A 29 -1.83 1.11 -5.99
CA THR A 29 -0.91 2.24 -6.00
C THR A 29 -1.64 3.51 -5.55
N ALA A 30 -1.03 4.23 -4.62
CA ALA A 30 -1.48 5.54 -4.15
C ALA A 30 -0.42 6.62 -4.40
N GLY A 31 -0.64 7.81 -3.83
CA GLY A 31 0.27 8.95 -3.92
C GLY A 31 1.65 8.71 -3.28
N ALA A 32 2.49 9.74 -3.35
CA ALA A 32 3.83 9.72 -2.75
C ALA A 32 3.78 9.53 -1.22
N SER A 33 4.77 8.80 -0.69
CA SER A 33 4.97 8.58 0.76
C SER A 33 6.33 9.05 1.26
N ASN A 34 7.10 9.74 0.42
CA ASN A 34 8.33 10.39 0.88
C ASN A 34 8.01 11.61 1.75
N ILE A 35 8.09 11.43 3.07
CA ILE A 35 7.74 12.46 4.06
C ILE A 35 8.53 13.76 3.91
N VAL A 36 9.78 13.70 3.45
CA VAL A 36 10.61 14.89 3.24
C VAL A 36 10.06 15.73 2.07
N ARG A 37 9.49 15.08 1.05
CA ARG A 37 8.97 15.76 -0.15
C ARG A 37 7.54 16.24 -0.01
N VAL A 38 6.67 15.48 0.67
CA VAL A 38 5.23 15.75 0.70
C VAL A 38 4.65 16.03 2.09
N GLY A 39 5.49 15.96 3.13
CA GLY A 39 5.06 16.18 4.51
C GLY A 39 4.28 15.00 5.11
N GLU A 40 4.03 15.07 6.41
CA GLU A 40 3.43 13.99 7.20
C GLU A 40 1.99 13.68 6.79
N VAL A 41 1.17 14.71 6.53
CA VAL A 41 -0.25 14.56 6.20
C VAL A 41 -0.43 13.73 4.92
N GLN A 42 0.16 14.17 3.82
CA GLN A 42 0.06 13.44 2.55
C GLN A 42 0.73 12.06 2.64
N THR A 43 1.83 11.92 3.38
CA THR A 43 2.47 10.62 3.59
C THR A 43 1.52 9.65 4.28
N ARG A 44 0.85 10.09 5.36
CA ARG A 44 -0.13 9.30 6.10
C ARG A 44 -1.30 8.90 5.20
N GLU A 45 -1.86 9.85 4.44
CA GLU A 45 -2.98 9.60 3.53
C GLU A 45 -2.61 8.59 2.44
N SER A 46 -1.46 8.76 1.77
CA SER A 46 -1.00 7.84 0.73
C SER A 46 -0.77 6.42 1.26
N LEU A 47 -0.17 6.28 2.45
CA LEU A 47 0.07 4.97 3.07
C LEU A 47 -1.27 4.29 3.43
N GLN A 48 -2.18 5.02 4.08
CA GLN A 48 -3.50 4.47 4.44
C GLN A 48 -4.32 4.10 3.19
N GLN A 49 -4.27 4.93 2.16
CA GLN A 49 -4.96 4.67 0.90
C GLN A 49 -4.40 3.43 0.22
N ALA A 50 -3.08 3.29 0.10
CA ALA A 50 -2.44 2.13 -0.53
C ALA A 50 -2.82 0.82 0.19
N VAL A 51 -2.75 0.81 1.53
CA VAL A 51 -3.13 -0.36 2.35
C VAL A 51 -4.61 -0.71 2.16
N ARG A 52 -5.51 0.27 2.32
CA ARG A 52 -6.96 0.03 2.20
C ARG A 52 -7.34 -0.47 0.81
N GLN A 53 -6.78 0.12 -0.23
CA GLN A 53 -7.05 -0.30 -1.61
C GLN A 53 -6.55 -1.72 -1.89
N ALA A 54 -5.35 -2.08 -1.42
CA ALA A 54 -4.81 -3.43 -1.60
C ALA A 54 -5.63 -4.48 -0.82
N CYS A 55 -5.97 -4.21 0.44
CA CYS A 55 -6.81 -5.11 1.25
C CYS A 55 -8.21 -5.28 0.64
N ALA A 56 -8.87 -4.19 0.25
CA ALA A 56 -10.18 -4.25 -0.39
C ALA A 56 -10.14 -5.04 -1.71
N ALA A 57 -9.12 -4.82 -2.55
CA ALA A 57 -8.93 -5.57 -3.79
C ALA A 57 -8.62 -7.06 -3.54
N ALA A 58 -8.03 -7.41 -2.39
CA ALA A 58 -7.82 -8.79 -1.96
C ALA A 58 -9.03 -9.41 -1.23
N GLY A 59 -10.11 -8.66 -1.01
CA GLY A 59 -11.28 -9.13 -0.26
C GLY A 59 -11.07 -9.25 1.26
N ILE A 60 -10.11 -8.52 1.82
CA ILE A 60 -9.77 -8.50 3.25
C ILE A 60 -10.29 -7.20 3.86
N ASN A 61 -11.17 -7.29 4.87
CA ASN A 61 -11.83 -6.15 5.53
C ASN A 61 -11.30 -5.91 6.95
#